data_AF-A0A969WAC5-F1
#
_entry.id   AF-A0A969WAC5-F1
#
_cell.length_a   1.000
_cell.length_b   1.000
_cell.length_c   1.000
_cell.angle_alpha   90.00
_cell.angle_beta   90.00
_cell.angle_gamma   90.00
#
_symmetry.space_group_name_H-M   'P 1'
#
loop_
_entity.id
_entity.type
_entity.pdbx_description
1 polymer ?
#
loop_
_entity_poly.entity_id
_entity_poly.type
_entity_poly.pdbx_seq_one_letter_code
_entity_poly.pdbx_strand_id
1 'polypeptide(L)' 'MEYGGLWGLIVLIADIWAIVSIVQSGETTGKKVLWILLVLFLPVLGFIIWLLAGPRGR' A
#
# COMPACT_ATOMS: atom_id res chain seq x y z
N MET A 1 -7.06 -1.60 26.99
CA MET A 1 -7.10 -2.26 25.67
C MET A 1 -6.93 -1.19 24.58
N GLU A 2 -5.78 -0.52 24.52
CA GLU A 2 -5.57 0.67 23.69
C GLU A 2 -4.73 0.40 22.42
N TYR A 3 -4.32 -0.86 22.21
CA TYR A 3 -3.42 -1.23 21.12
C TYR A 3 -4.03 -1.05 19.71
N GLY A 4 -5.36 -0.98 19.57
CA GLY A 4 -6.00 -0.85 18.26
C GLY A 4 -5.71 0.48 17.54
N GLY A 5 -5.55 1.59 18.28
CA GLY A 5 -5.35 2.91 17.68
C GLY A 5 -3.96 3.09 17.07
N LEU A 6 -2.92 2.68 17.79
CA LEU A 6 -1.53 2.77 17.31
C LEU A 6 -1.25 1.81 16.17
N TRP A 7 -1.73 0.56 16.26
CA TRP A 7 -1.58 -0.40 15.17
C TRP A 7 -2.32 0.04 13.91
N GLY A 8 -3.55 0.55 14.04
CA GLY A 8 -4.29 1.11 12.90
C GLY A 8 -3.57 2.30 12.25
N LEU A 9 -2.94 3.17 13.04
CA LEU A 9 -2.17 4.30 12.52
C LEU A 9 -0.92 3.85 11.75
N ILE A 10 -0.21 2.83 12.23
CA ILE A 10 0.95 2.26 11.53
C ILE A 10 0.53 1.69 10.18
N VAL A 11 -0.56 0.92 10.15
CA VAL A 11 -1.11 0.35 8.90
C VAL A 11 -1.52 1.46 7.94
N LEU A 12 -2.17 2.52 8.43
CA LEU A 12 -2.57 3.65 7.59
C LEU A 12 -1.35 4.36 6.98
N ILE A 13 -0.30 4.60 7.75
CA ILE A 13 0.94 5.22 7.25
C ILE A 13 1.58 4.32 6.18
N ALA A 14 1.61 3.01 6.41
CA ALA A 14 2.12 2.02 5.46
C ALA A 14 1.32 2.02 4.15
N ASP A 15 -0.02 2.03 4.22
CA ASP A 15 -0.89 2.07 3.05
C ASP A 15 -0.69 3.35 2.24
N ILE A 16 -0.61 4.51 2.90
CA ILE A 16 -0.35 5.80 2.23
C ILE A 16 1.00 5.75 1.50
N TRP A 17 2.03 5.26 2.16
CA TRP A 17 3.36 5.15 1.56
C TRP A 17 3.36 4.22 0.33
N ALA A 18 2.69 3.08 0.41
CA ALA A 18 2.53 2.16 -0.71
C ALA A 18 1.81 2.82 -1.88
N ILE A 19 0.68 3.49 -1.62
CA ILE A 19 -0.11 4.19 -2.65
C ILE A 19 0.71 5.28 -3.33
N VAL A 20 1.41 6.12 -2.57
CA VAL A 20 2.28 7.17 -3.14
C VAL A 20 3.35 6.57 -4.04
N SER A 21 4.01 5.50 -3.60
CA SER A 21 5.04 4.82 -4.39
C SER A 21 4.48 4.16 -5.65
N ILE A 22 3.29 3.56 -5.60
CA ILE A 22 2.58 3.02 -6.77
C ILE A 22 2.26 4.14 -7.77
N VAL A 23 1.73 5.27 -7.29
CA VAL A 23 1.38 6.42 -8.13
C VAL A 23 2.62 7.01 -8.81
N GLN A 24 3.73 7.10 -8.10
CA GLN A 24 5.02 7.58 -8.62
C GLN A 24 5.76 6.56 -9.49
N SER A 25 5.34 5.30 -9.50
CA SER A 25 5.98 4.27 -10.33
C SER A 25 5.81 4.52 -11.83
N GLY A 26 6.71 3.94 -12.62
CA GLY A 26 6.64 3.97 -14.09
C GLY A 26 5.62 3.01 -14.71
N GLU A 27 4.73 2.40 -13.91
CA GLU A 27 3.74 1.44 -14.41
C GLU A 27 2.56 2.10 -15.13
N THR A 28 1.85 1.30 -15.92
CA THR A 28 0.63 1.76 -16.61
C THR A 28 -0.49 2.07 -15.61
N THR A 29 -1.39 2.98 -15.97
CA THR A 29 -2.52 3.40 -15.11
C THR A 29 -3.35 2.21 -14.63
N GLY A 30 -3.66 1.24 -15.50
CA GLY A 30 -4.45 0.07 -15.12
C GLY A 30 -3.77 -0.79 -14.04
N LYS A 31 -2.45 -0.98 -14.13
CA LYS A 31 -1.69 -1.70 -13.10
C LYS A 31 -1.59 -0.92 -11.80
N LYS A 32 -1.42 0.40 -11.85
CA LYS A 32 -1.43 1.26 -10.67
C LYS A 32 -2.74 1.11 -9.89
N VAL A 33 -3.87 1.17 -10.60
CA VAL A 33 -5.19 0.97 -10.00
C VAL A 33 -5.29 -0.41 -9.35
N LEU A 34 -4.87 -1.47 -10.05
CA LEU A 34 -4.91 -2.83 -9.49
C LEU A 34 -4.11 -2.95 -8.18
N TRP A 35 -2.91 -2.38 -8.14
CA TRP A 35 -2.06 -2.37 -6.93
C TRP A 35 -2.65 -1.54 -5.79
N ILE A 36 -3.22 -0.37 -6.08
CA ILE A 36 -3.89 0.46 -5.08
C ILE A 36 -5.10 -0.27 -4.49
N LEU A 37 -5.92 -0.91 -5.34
CA LEU A 37 -7.07 -1.71 -4.88
C LEU A 37 -6.60 -2.86 -3.99
N LEU A 38 -5.53 -3.56 -4.36
CA LEU A 38 -4.98 -4.66 -3.56
C LEU A 38 -4.56 -4.20 -2.16
N VAL A 39 -3.88 -3.05 -2.03
CA VAL A 39 -3.49 -2.46 -0.74
C VAL A 39 -4.73 -2.02 0.06
N LEU A 40 -5.71 -1.37 -0.57
CA LEU A 40 -6.90 -0.87 0.13
C LEU A 40 -7.82 -1.99 0.65
N PHE A 41 -8.03 -3.06 -0.13
CA PHE A 41 -8.90 -4.17 0.27
C PHE A 41 -8.23 -5.12 1.26
N LEU A 42 -6.90 -5.21 1.20
CA LEU A 42 -6.11 -6.02 2.11
C LEU A 42 -5.01 -5.13 2.71
N PRO A 43 -5.26 -4.35 3.77
CA PRO A 43 -4.28 -3.38 4.28
C PRO A 43 -2.94 -4.03 4.64
N VAL A 44 -2.98 -5.00 5.56
CA VAL A 44 -1.76 -5.67 6.04
C VAL A 44 -1.15 -6.56 4.96
N LEU A 45 -1.94 -7.45 4.36
CA LEU A 45 -1.42 -8.41 3.37
C LEU A 45 -1.06 -7.74 2.05
N GLY A 46 -1.89 -6.82 1.57
CA GLY A 46 -1.66 -6.05 0.36
C GLY A 46 -0.43 -5.16 0.49
N PHE A 47 -0.22 -4.52 1.64
CA PHE A 47 1.04 -3.83 1.94
C PHE A 47 2.25 -4.76 1.89
N ILE A 48 2.17 -5.96 2.50
CA ILE A 48 3.26 -6.95 2.47
C ILE A 48 3.55 -7.43 1.03
N ILE A 49 2.52 -7.72 0.25
CA ILE A 49 2.67 -8.15 -1.15
C ILE A 49 3.30 -7.02 -1.97
N TRP A 50 2.84 -5.78 -1.77
CA TRP A 50 3.41 -4.61 -2.43
C TRP A 50 4.86 -4.37 -2.00
N LEU A 51 5.23 -4.60 -0.74
CA LEU A 51 6.62 -4.49 -0.29
C LEU A 51 7.55 -5.45 -1.04
N LEU A 52 7.09 -6.66 -1.32
CA LEU A 52 7.89 -7.71 -1.96
C LEU A 52 7.91 -7.59 -3.49
N ALA A 53 6.77 -7.30 -4.11
CA ALA A 53 6.59 -7.38 -5.57
C ALA A 53 5.92 -6.13 -6.18
N GLY A 54 5.62 -5.13 -5.35
CA GLY A 54 4.94 -3.92 -5.77
C GLY A 54 5.84 -2.98 -6.57
N PRO A 55 5.24 -2.20 -7.49
CA PRO A 55 5.97 -1.25 -8.29
C PRO A 55 6.45 -0.12 -7.38
N ARG A 56 7.76 0.13 -7.41
CA ARG A 56 8.40 1.19 -6.63
C ARG A 56 8.58 2.43 -7.51
N GLY A 57 8.22 3.60 -6.98
CA GLY A 57 8.64 4.88 -7.53
C GLY A 57 10.17 4.94 -7.62
N ARG A 58 10.70 5.60 -8.66
CA ARG A 58 12.11 6.01 -8.71
C ARG A 58 12.28 7.35 -8.01
#